data_AF-A0A4Y2TBW2-F1
#
_entry.id   AF-A0A4Y2TBW2-F1
#
_cell.length_a   1.000
_cell.length_b   1.000
_cell.length_c   1.000
_cell.angle_alpha   90.00
_cell.angle_beta   90.00
_cell.angle_gamma   90.00
#
_symmetry.space_group_name_H-M   'P 1'
#
loop_
_entity.id
_entity.type
_entity.pdbx_description
1 polymer ?
#
loop_
_entity_poly.entity_id
_entity_poly.type
_entity_poly.pdbx_seq_one_letter_code
_entity_poly.pdbx_strand_id
1 'polypeptide(L)'
;MALEFSSTIGPWNKINLYTDSLSVLEALNTFKTSKQDILPIKNDILEMSKEKSITLHWIPAHTGIQGNETADSYAKKATTRPNI
;
A
#
# COMPACT_ATOMS: atom_id res chain seq x y z
N MET A 1 -7.92 3.34 2.36
CA MET A 1 -6.63 2.70 2.01
C MET A 1 -5.74 3.67 1.22
N ALA A 2 -4.41 3.48 1.16
CA ALA A 2 -3.50 4.41 0.46
C ALA A 2 -3.79 4.55 -1.04
N LEU A 3 -4.19 3.47 -1.72
CA LEU A 3 -4.58 3.49 -3.14
C LEU A 3 -5.87 4.28 -3.38
N GLU A 4 -6.89 4.09 -2.52
CA GLU A 4 -8.14 4.87 -2.59
C GLU A 4 -7.87 6.37 -2.40
N PHE A 5 -6.99 6.75 -1.47
CA PHE A 5 -6.61 8.16 -1.34
C PHE A 5 -5.89 8.65 -2.60
N SER A 6 -5.00 7.81 -3.15
CA SER A 6 -4.21 8.11 -4.34
C SER A 6 -5.05 8.27 -5.62
N SER A 7 -6.24 7.67 -5.70
CA SER A 7 -7.15 7.87 -6.83
C SER A 7 -7.87 9.22 -6.77
N THR A 8 -8.06 9.79 -5.56
CA THR A 8 -8.73 11.09 -5.36
C THR A 8 -7.84 12.30 -5.63
N ILE A 9 -6.52 12.13 -5.65
CA ILE A 9 -5.55 13.20 -5.90
C ILE A 9 -5.34 13.40 -7.42
N GLY A 10 -6.05 14.38 -7.99
CA GLY A 10 -6.02 14.67 -9.43
C GLY A 10 -4.70 15.16 -10.06
N PRO A 11 -3.86 15.99 -9.42
CA PRO A 11 -2.73 16.61 -10.12
C PRO A 11 -1.42 15.79 -10.11
N TRP A 12 -1.37 14.66 -9.40
CA TRP A 12 -0.13 13.91 -9.20
C TRP A 12 -0.06 12.69 -10.11
N ASN A 13 0.77 12.77 -11.14
CA ASN A 13 0.96 11.69 -12.11
C ASN A 13 1.96 10.62 -11.67
N LYS A 14 2.71 10.86 -10.58
CA LYS A 14 3.71 9.93 -10.05
C LYS A 14 3.48 9.70 -8.56
N ILE A 15 3.30 8.43 -8.19
CA ILE A 15 3.03 7.99 -6.83
C ILE A 15 4.10 6.97 -6.43
N ASN A 16 4.78 7.21 -5.31
CA ASN A 16 5.69 6.24 -4.70
C ASN A 16 5.05 5.74 -3.40
N LEU A 17 4.78 4.44 -3.32
CA LEU A 17 4.27 3.79 -2.11
C LEU A 17 5.40 3.02 -1.45
N TYR A 18 5.57 3.25 -0.15
CA TYR A 18 6.59 2.59 0.65
C TYR A 18 5.91 1.66 1.65
N THR A 19 6.41 0.44 1.79
CA THR A 19 5.89 -0.55 2.74
C THR A 19 7.03 -1.40 3.28
N ASP A 20 6.91 -1.80 4.55
CA ASP A 20 7.80 -2.78 5.17
C ASP A 20 7.33 -4.23 5.01
N SER A 21 6.15 -4.42 4.43
CA SER A 21 5.57 -5.73 4.19
C SER A 21 6.11 -6.36 2.90
N LEU A 22 7.29 -7.00 3.01
CA LEU A 22 7.91 -7.73 1.88
C LEU A 22 6.96 -8.78 1.28
N SER A 23 6.22 -9.48 2.14
CA SER A 23 5.25 -10.51 1.73
C SER A 23 4.11 -9.97 0.85
N VAL A 24 3.70 -8.71 1.05
CA VAL A 24 2.69 -8.03 0.22
C VAL A 24 3.29 -7.70 -1.15
N LEU A 25 4.52 -7.19 -1.18
CA LEU A 25 5.20 -6.89 -2.45
C LEU A 25 5.44 -8.15 -3.28
N GLU A 26 5.88 -9.24 -2.67
CA GLU A 26 6.05 -10.54 -3.33
C GLU A 26 4.71 -11.07 -3.88
N ALA A 27 3.62 -10.95 -3.11
CA ALA A 27 2.30 -11.37 -3.54
C ALA A 27 1.76 -10.51 -4.71
N LEU A 28 2.06 -9.20 -4.73
CA LEU A 28 1.68 -8.32 -5.83
C LEU A 28 2.50 -8.58 -7.10
N ASN A 29 3.80 -8.89 -6.95
CA ASN A 29 4.69 -9.22 -8.06
C ASN A 29 4.38 -10.58 -8.70
N THR A 30 3.70 -11.48 -7.96
CA THR A 30 3.38 -12.82 -8.46
C THR A 30 2.20 -12.79 -9.44
N PHE A 31 2.33 -13.51 -10.56
CA PHE A 31 1.30 -13.61 -11.60
C PHE A 31 0.07 -14.43 -11.16
N LYS A 32 0.28 -15.46 -10.34
CA LYS A 32 -0.75 -16.35 -9.78
C LYS A 32 -0.90 -16.14 -8.27
N THR A 33 -1.47 -15.01 -7.86
CA THR A 33 -1.87 -14.83 -6.47
C THR A 33 -3.32 -15.27 -6.32
N SER A 34 -3.54 -16.36 -5.59
CA SER A 34 -4.86 -16.87 -5.21
C SER A 34 -5.36 -16.33 -3.87
N LYS A 35 -4.60 -15.44 -3.23
CA LYS A 35 -5.00 -14.79 -1.97
C LYS A 35 -6.10 -13.78 -2.25
N GLN A 36 -7.28 -14.04 -1.71
CA GLN A 36 -8.46 -13.20 -1.88
C GLN A 36 -8.23 -11.75 -1.45
N ASP A 37 -7.40 -11.51 -0.43
CA ASP A 37 -7.11 -10.16 0.07
C ASP A 37 -6.17 -9.34 -0.83
N ILE A 38 -5.35 -9.99 -1.67
CA ILE A 38 -4.37 -9.32 -2.54
C ILE A 38 -4.97 -8.97 -3.91
N LEU A 39 -5.96 -9.74 -4.38
CA LEU A 39 -6.59 -9.53 -5.68
C LEU A 39 -7.19 -8.12 -5.83
N PRO A 40 -7.96 -7.58 -4.85
CA PRO A 40 -8.46 -6.20 -4.92
C PRO A 40 -7.33 -5.18 -5.03
N ILE A 41 -6.30 -5.30 -4.19
CA ILE A 41 -5.14 -4.40 -4.17
C ILE A 41 -4.44 -4.39 -5.54
N LYS A 42 -4.27 -5.57 -6.15
CA LYS A 42 -3.66 -5.71 -7.46
C LYS A 42 -4.49 -5.04 -8.55
N ASN A 43 -5.81 -5.24 -8.53
CA ASN A 43 -6.73 -4.60 -9.48
C ASN A 43 -6.72 -3.07 -9.34
N ASP A 44 -6.72 -2.55 -8.12
CA ASP A 44 -6.65 -1.11 -7.85
C ASP A 44 -5.36 -0.49 -8.40
N ILE A 45 -4.21 -1.16 -8.18
CA ILE A 45 -2.93 -0.73 -8.74
C ILE A 45 -2.97 -0.73 -10.26
N LEU A 46 -3.52 -1.78 -10.89
CA LEU A 46 -3.63 -1.89 -12.34
C LEU A 46 -4.53 -0.81 -12.93
N GLU A 47 -5.66 -0.52 -12.29
CA GLU A 47 -6.59 0.51 -12.72
C GLU A 47 -5.95 1.89 -12.64
N MET A 48 -5.36 2.23 -11.49
CA MET A 48 -4.67 3.51 -11.32
C MET A 48 -3.44 3.64 -12.23
N SER A 49 -2.78 2.53 -12.57
CA SER A 49 -1.61 2.53 -13.48
C SER A 49 -1.96 2.94 -14.91
N LYS A 50 -3.24 2.98 -15.28
CA LYS A 50 -3.69 3.51 -16.58
C LYS A 50 -3.47 5.02 -16.71
N GLU A 51 -3.52 5.74 -15.60
CA GLU A 51 -3.44 7.20 -15.57
C GLU A 51 -2.20 7.72 -14.84
N LYS A 52 -1.68 6.95 -13.87
CA LYS A 52 -0.63 7.39 -12.94
C LYS A 52 0.51 6.39 -12.91
N SER A 53 1.75 6.88 -12.81
CA SER A 53 2.93 6.05 -12.59
C SER A 53 3.03 5.69 -11.10
N ILE A 54 2.79 4.42 -10.77
CA ILE A 54 2.87 3.92 -9.39
C ILE A 54 4.15 3.08 -9.26
N THR A 55 4.93 3.36 -8.22
CA THR A 55 6.10 2.54 -7.86
C THR A 55 5.97 2.09 -6.42
N LEU A 56 6.16 0.79 -6.18
CA LEU A 56 6.16 0.20 -4.86
C LEU A 56 7.60 0.00 -4.40
N HIS A 57 7.91 0.42 -3.17
CA HIS A 57 9.24 0.33 -2.57
C HIS A 57 9.17 -0.44 -1.26
N TRP A 58 10.10 -1.39 -1.09
CA TRP A 58 10.30 -2.04 0.19
C TRP A 58 11.21 -1.17 1.08
N ILE A 59 10.86 -1.05 2.36
CA ILE A 59 11.69 -0.41 3.38
C ILE A 59 11.76 -1.28 4.64
N PRO A 60 12.87 -1.26 5.40
CA PRO A 60 12.97 -2.08 6.61
C PRO A 60 12.14 -1.51 7.78
N ALA A 61 11.41 -2.38 8.49
CA ALA A 61 10.67 -2.03 9.69
C ALA A 61 11.60 -1.67 10.86
N HIS A 62 11.14 -0.79 11.76
CA HIS A 62 11.80 -0.46 13.03
C HIS A 62 13.25 0.04 12.92
N THR A 63 13.55 0.80 11.86
CA THR A 63 14.88 1.36 11.59
C THR A 63 15.01 2.86 11.85
N GLY A 64 14.00 3.52 12.45
CA GLY A 64 14.01 4.98 12.64
C GLY A 64 13.45 5.76 11.46
N ILE A 65 12.87 5.10 10.44
CA ILE A 65 12.22 5.79 9.32
C ILE A 65 10.88 6.37 9.82
N GLN A 66 10.90 7.67 10.13
CA GLN A 66 9.77 8.38 10.74
C GLN A 66 8.44 8.14 10.02
N GLY A 67 8.43 8.14 8.68
CA GLY A 67 7.21 7.88 7.90
C GLY A 67 6.64 6.47 8.11
N ASN A 68 7.50 5.45 8.15
CA ASN A 68 7.09 4.07 8.39
C ASN A 68 6.58 3.86 9.82
N GLU A 69 7.30 4.42 10.80
CA GLU A 69 6.92 4.33 12.21
C GLU A 69 5.59 5.03 12.51
N THR A 70 5.37 6.16 11.84
CA THR A 70 4.09 6.88 11.91
C THR A 70 2.96 6.04 11.32
N ALA A 71 3.17 5.42 10.16
CA ALA A 71 2.19 4.54 9.53
C ALA A 71 1.85 3.32 10.40
N ASP A 72 2.86 2.65 10.96
CA ASP A 72 2.71 1.52 11.88
C ASP A 72 1.95 1.94 13.16
N SER A 73 2.26 3.12 13.73
CA SER A 73 1.52 3.65 14.87
C SER A 73 0.03 3.86 14.56
N TYR A 74 -0.30 4.40 13.39
CA TYR A 74 -1.70 4.56 12.97
C TYR A 74 -2.39 3.23 12.71
N ALA A 75 -1.70 2.27 12.11
CA ALA A 75 -2.23 0.91 11.90
C ALA A 75 -2.55 0.24 13.24
N LYS A 76 -1.64 0.30 14.22
CA LYS A 76 -1.86 -0.21 15.59
C LYS A 76 -3.01 0.49 16.31
N LYS A 77 -3.17 1.80 16.14
CA LYS A 77 -4.33 2.52 16.70
C LYS A 77 -5.64 2.06 16.07
N ALA A 78 -5.64 1.81 14.76
CA ALA A 78 -6.83 1.34 14.04
C ALA A 78 -7.30 -0.06 14.49
N THR A 79 -6.40 -0.94 14.95
CA THR A 79 -6.79 -2.26 15.49
C THR A 79 -7.39 -2.20 16.90
N THR A 80 -7.18 -1.09 17.63
CA THR A 80 -7.71 -0.91 19.00
C THR A 80 -9.09 -0.26 19.06
N ARG A 81 -9.67 0.15 17.92
CA ARG A 81 -11.04 0.67 17.89
C ARG A 81 -12.01 -0.51 18.01
N PRO A 82 -12.85 -0.58 19.06
CA PRO A 82 -13.91 -1.59 19.11
C PRO A 82 -14.86 -1.33 17.94
N ASN A 83 -15.18 -2.41 17.22
CA ASN A 83 -16.15 -2.55 16.13
C ASN A 83 -16.98 -1.30 15.79
N ILE A 84 -16.86 -0.84 14.54
CA ILE A 84 -17.94 -0.13 13.85
C ILE A 84 -19.00 -1.18 13.49
#